data_AF-A0A1V5PKM8-F1
#
_entry.id   AF-A0A1V5PKM8-F1
#
_cell.length_a   1.000
_cell.length_b   1.000
_cell.length_c   1.000
_cell.angle_alpha   90.00
_cell.angle_beta   90.00
_cell.angle_gamma   90.00
#
_symmetry.space_group_name_H-M   'P 1'
#
loop_
_entity.id
_entity.type
_entity.pdbx_description
1 polymer ?
#
loop_
_entity_poly.entity_id
_entity_poly.type
_entity_poly.pdbx_seq_one_letter_code
_entity_poly.pdbx_strand_id
1 'polypeptide(L)'
;MDLLNSIRVLAKNILNGAIYDTEEMEANLDEVLVSIDELRNKYGQLDFPEAESIVLLLFESLDLYEEVIETIISYRKGQEERMAEAMMKAEEASDILCHIEDLIGESKEMFDDIGFG
;
A
#
# COMPACT_ATOMS: atom_id res chain seq x y z
N MET A 1 -3.74 7.26 10.56
CA MET A 1 -4.97 6.70 9.95
C MET A 1 -4.48 5.75 8.89
N ASP A 2 -4.94 4.49 8.90
CA ASP A 2 -4.45 3.42 8.01
C ASP A 2 -4.70 3.75 6.52
N LEU A 3 -3.75 3.43 5.64
CA LEU A 3 -3.80 3.69 4.20
C LEU A 3 -4.98 2.95 3.55
N LEU A 4 -5.18 1.67 3.91
CA LEU A 4 -6.33 0.89 3.46
C LEU A 4 -7.65 1.55 3.83
N ASN A 5 -7.76 2.05 5.07
CA ASN A 5 -8.98 2.72 5.51
C ASN A 5 -9.22 4.03 4.75
N SER A 6 -8.17 4.79 4.45
CA SER A 6 -8.25 6.00 3.63
C SER A 6 -8.72 5.69 2.20
N ILE A 7 -8.17 4.64 1.59
CA ILE A 7 -8.53 4.15 0.25
C ILE A 7 -9.99 3.66 0.22
N ARG A 8 -10.42 2.88 1.22
CA ARG A 8 -11.80 2.39 1.32
C ARG A 8 -12.81 3.54 1.44
N VAL A 9 -12.50 4.54 2.27
CA VAL A 9 -13.35 5.73 2.42
C VAL A 9 -13.45 6.48 1.09
N LEU A 10 -12.32 6.68 0.41
CA LEU A 10 -12.27 7.34 -0.88
C LEU A 10 -13.11 6.59 -1.94
N ALA A 11 -12.85 5.29 -2.12
CA ALA A 11 -13.57 4.46 -3.09
C ALA A 11 -15.09 4.44 -2.81
N LYS A 12 -15.49 4.31 -1.53
CA LYS A 12 -16.90 4.36 -1.13
C LYS A 12 -17.54 5.70 -1.47
N ASN A 13 -16.84 6.82 -1.25
CA ASN A 13 -17.38 8.13 -1.55
C ASN A 13 -17.49 8.35 -3.08
N ILE A 14 -16.52 7.87 -3.85
CA ILE A 14 -16.56 7.87 -5.32
C ILE A 14 -17.76 7.08 -5.84
N LEU A 15 -17.99 5.86 -5.35
CA LEU A 15 -19.11 5.00 -5.74
C LEU A 15 -20.48 5.63 -5.39
N ASN A 16 -20.55 6.43 -4.33
CA ASN A 16 -21.78 7.14 -3.93
C ASN A 16 -21.98 8.46 -4.68
N GLY A 17 -21.16 8.77 -5.68
CA GLY A 17 -21.27 9.99 -6.48
C GLY A 17 -20.88 11.26 -5.72
N ALA A 18 -20.01 11.15 -4.70
CA ALA A 18 -19.53 12.32 -3.98
C ALA A 18 -18.82 13.30 -4.95
N ILE A 19 -19.22 14.57 -4.84
CA ILE A 19 -18.63 15.67 -5.60
C ILE A 19 -17.38 16.10 -4.83
N TYR A 20 -16.24 15.65 -5.34
CA TYR A 20 -14.92 16.09 -4.90
C TYR A 20 -14.39 17.19 -5.80
N ASP A 21 -13.57 18.07 -5.25
CA ASP A 21 -12.63 18.81 -6.08
C ASP A 21 -11.68 17.78 -6.70
N THR A 22 -11.89 17.53 -7.99
CA THR A 22 -11.37 16.32 -8.63
C THR A 22 -9.88 16.46 -8.93
N GLU A 23 -9.40 17.68 -9.13
CA GLU A 23 -7.98 17.98 -9.31
C GLU A 23 -7.20 17.81 -8.00
N GLU A 24 -7.74 18.25 -6.87
CA GLU A 24 -7.10 18.09 -5.56
C GLU A 24 -7.01 16.61 -5.17
N MET A 25 -8.05 15.83 -5.44
CA MET A 25 -8.04 14.38 -5.17
C MET A 25 -7.01 13.65 -6.05
N GLU A 26 -6.97 13.93 -7.35
CA GLU A 26 -5.99 13.32 -8.26
C GLU A 26 -4.56 13.72 -7.86
N ALA A 27 -4.31 14.99 -7.52
CA ALA A 27 -3.00 15.43 -7.05
C ALA A 27 -2.55 14.71 -5.77
N ASN A 28 -3.44 14.52 -4.79
CA ASN A 28 -3.13 13.78 -3.57
C ASN A 28 -2.83 12.29 -3.86
N LEU A 29 -3.55 11.67 -4.80
CA LEU A 29 -3.27 10.30 -5.22
C LEU A 29 -1.93 10.18 -5.95
N ASP A 30 -1.59 11.15 -6.81
CA ASP A 30 -0.29 11.22 -7.46
C ASP A 30 0.85 11.39 -6.45
N GLU A 31 0.68 12.19 -5.40
CA GLU A 31 1.66 12.30 -4.31
C GLU A 31 1.89 10.98 -3.57
N VAL A 32 0.83 10.17 -3.40
CA VAL A 32 0.97 8.82 -2.82
C VAL A 32 1.74 7.90 -3.76
N LEU A 33 1.48 7.95 -5.07
CA LEU A 33 2.25 7.18 -6.07
C LEU A 33 3.74 7.56 -6.05
N VAL A 34 4.05 8.85 -5.98
CA VAL A 34 5.44 9.33 -5.83
C VAL A 34 6.07 8.77 -4.55
N SER A 35 5.34 8.76 -3.44
CA SER A 35 5.82 8.22 -2.17
C SER A 35 6.08 6.71 -2.24
N ILE A 36 5.24 5.96 -2.96
CA ILE A 36 5.42 4.53 -3.24
C ILE A 36 6.73 4.32 -4.03
N ASP A 37 6.96 5.11 -5.07
CA ASP A 37 8.17 5.05 -5.90
C ASP A 37 9.44 5.40 -5.10
N GLU A 38 9.37 6.40 -4.22
CA GLU A 38 10.47 6.75 -3.33
C GLU A 38 10.83 5.61 -2.37
N LEU A 39 9.82 4.93 -1.79
CA LEU A 39 10.03 3.75 -0.95
C LEU A 39 10.68 2.62 -1.74
N ARG A 40 10.18 2.33 -2.94
CA ARG A 40 10.73 1.29 -3.82
C ARG A 40 12.20 1.57 -4.15
N ASN A 41 12.52 2.80 -4.53
CA ASN A 41 13.90 3.21 -4.82
C ASN A 41 14.81 3.12 -3.60
N LYS A 42 14.32 3.56 -2.43
CA LYS A 42 15.08 3.53 -1.19
C LYS A 42 15.47 2.10 -0.78
N TYR A 43 14.50 1.17 -0.81
CA TYR A 43 14.76 -0.20 -0.38
C TYR A 43 15.35 -1.08 -1.48
N GLY A 44 15.11 -0.76 -2.75
CA GLY A 44 15.68 -1.51 -3.88
C GLY A 44 17.17 -1.28 -4.10
N GLN A 45 17.73 -0.21 -3.53
CA GLN A 45 19.16 0.09 -3.55
C GLN A 45 19.93 -0.53 -2.38
N LEU A 46 19.23 -1.09 -1.39
CA LEU A 46 19.85 -1.64 -0.19
C LEU A 46 20.02 -3.15 -0.36
N ASP A 47 21.25 -3.62 -0.17
CA ASP A 47 21.57 -5.04 -0.14
C ASP A 47 21.33 -5.55 1.29
N PHE A 48 20.18 -6.18 1.52
CA PHE A 48 19.83 -6.78 2.80
C PHE A 48 19.51 -8.28 2.63
N PRO A 49 20.53 -9.15 2.55
CA PRO A 49 20.34 -10.58 2.38
C PRO A 49 19.48 -11.20 3.49
N GLU A 50 19.59 -10.71 4.72
CA GLU A 50 18.81 -11.20 5.86
C GLU A 50 17.35 -10.73 5.87
N ALA A 51 17.01 -9.72 5.06
CA ALA A 51 15.66 -9.14 4.97
C ALA A 51 15.07 -9.24 3.55
N GLU A 52 15.67 -10.04 2.67
CA GLU A 52 15.25 -10.17 1.27
C GLU A 52 13.77 -10.53 1.14
N SER A 53 13.28 -11.46 1.96
CA SER A 53 11.86 -11.85 2.00
C SER A 53 10.94 -10.69 2.43
N ILE A 54 11.36 -9.88 3.40
CA ILE A 54 10.59 -8.72 3.87
C ILE A 54 10.55 -7.64 2.78
N VAL A 55 11.66 -7.41 2.08
CA VAL A 55 11.73 -6.44 0.98
C VAL A 55 10.85 -6.86 -0.20
N LEU A 56 10.82 -8.16 -0.54
CA LEU A 56 9.94 -8.69 -1.58
C LEU A 56 8.47 -8.50 -1.23
N LEU A 57 8.06 -8.86 -0.01
CA LEU A 57 6.68 -8.66 0.46
C LEU A 57 6.31 -7.18 0.49
N LEU A 58 7.25 -6.30 0.89
CA LEU A 58 7.01 -4.86 0.87
C LEU A 58 6.71 -4.41 -0.56
N PHE A 59 7.51 -4.81 -1.54
CA PHE A 59 7.28 -4.44 -2.95
C PHE A 59 5.97 -4.98 -3.50
N GLU A 60 5.60 -6.21 -3.13
CA GLU A 60 4.29 -6.78 -3.48
C GLU A 60 3.14 -5.94 -2.92
N SER A 61 3.22 -5.50 -1.66
CA SER A 61 2.21 -4.61 -1.08
C SER A 61 2.14 -3.25 -1.79
N LEU A 62 3.28 -2.71 -2.20
CA LEU A 62 3.36 -1.43 -2.91
C LEU A 62 2.76 -1.53 -4.32
N ASP A 63 3.05 -2.61 -5.05
CA ASP A 63 2.46 -2.90 -6.36
C ASP A 63 0.92 -2.95 -6.28
N LEU A 64 0.39 -3.65 -5.27
CA LEU A 64 -1.05 -3.75 -5.07
C LEU A 64 -1.69 -2.39 -4.76
N TYR A 65 -1.06 -1.55 -3.93
CA TYR A 65 -1.56 -0.20 -3.65
C TYR A 65 -1.51 0.72 -4.87
N GLU A 66 -0.46 0.62 -5.69
CA GLU A 66 -0.33 1.35 -6.95
C GLU A 66 -1.48 1.00 -7.91
N GLU A 67 -1.74 -0.30 -8.14
CA GLU A 67 -2.84 -0.76 -8.98
C GLU A 67 -4.22 -0.27 -8.49
N VAL A 68 -4.40 -0.19 -7.17
CA VAL A 68 -5.63 0.32 -6.56
C VAL A 68 -5.81 1.80 -6.88
N ILE A 69 -4.76 2.59 -6.69
CA ILE A 69 -4.80 4.05 -6.93
C ILE A 69 -5.06 4.33 -8.42
N GLU A 70 -4.37 3.62 -9.32
CA GLU A 70 -4.60 3.73 -10.76
C GLU A 70 -6.03 3.34 -11.17
N THR A 71 -6.58 2.31 -10.55
CA THR A 71 -7.96 1.89 -10.77
C THR A 71 -8.95 2.95 -10.30
N ILE A 72 -8.70 3.61 -9.16
CA ILE A 72 -9.53 4.70 -8.65
C ILE A 72 -9.55 5.88 -9.63
N ILE A 73 -8.38 6.27 -10.14
CA ILE A 73 -8.24 7.34 -11.14
C ILE A 73 -8.97 6.96 -12.44
N SER A 74 -8.77 5.73 -12.93
CA SER A 74 -9.37 5.24 -14.18
C SER A 74 -10.89 5.11 -14.09
N TYR A 75 -11.41 4.62 -12.97
CA TYR A 75 -12.85 4.50 -12.72
C TYR A 75 -13.52 5.88 -12.75
N ARG A 76 -12.88 6.89 -12.17
CA ARG A 76 -13.38 8.28 -12.20
C ARG A 76 -13.42 8.87 -13.60
N LYS A 77 -12.44 8.54 -14.44
CA LYS A 77 -12.39 8.94 -15.85
C LYS A 77 -13.40 8.18 -16.73
N GLY A 78 -14.17 7.25 -16.15
CA GLY A 78 -15.13 6.41 -16.86
C GLY A 78 -14.45 5.37 -17.77
N GLN A 79 -13.20 5.01 -17.45
CA GLN A 79 -12.37 4.11 -18.26
C GLN A 79 -12.26 2.69 -17.68
N GLU A 80 -12.74 2.48 -16.45
CA GLU A 80 -12.62 1.22 -15.71
C GLU A 80 -13.88 0.97 -14.88
N GLU A 81 -14.26 -0.30 -14.67
CA GLU A 81 -15.44 -0.71 -13.90
C GLU A 81 -15.08 -1.63 -12.72
N ARG A 82 -13.82 -2.09 -12.63
CA ARG A 82 -13.35 -3.09 -11.65
C ARG A 82 -12.96 -2.52 -10.28
N MET A 83 -13.71 -1.53 -9.78
CA MET A 83 -13.47 -0.95 -8.44
C MET A 83 -13.54 -1.99 -7.32
N ALA A 84 -14.41 -3.00 -7.45
CA ALA A 84 -14.51 -4.08 -6.46
C ALA A 84 -13.23 -4.95 -6.39
N GLU A 85 -12.61 -5.24 -7.54
CA GLU A 85 -11.35 -5.99 -7.61
C GLU A 85 -10.21 -5.18 -7.00
N ALA A 86 -10.14 -3.88 -7.29
CA ALA A 86 -9.17 -2.99 -6.66
C ALA A 86 -9.32 -2.98 -5.13
N MET A 87 -10.55 -2.91 -4.60
CA MET A 87 -10.72 -2.96 -3.14
C MET A 87 -10.24 -4.27 -2.52
N MET A 88 -10.39 -5.41 -3.20
CA MET A 88 -9.82 -6.68 -2.72
C MET A 88 -8.28 -6.65 -2.70
N LYS A 89 -7.66 -6.08 -3.72
CA LYS A 89 -6.19 -5.90 -3.77
C LYS A 89 -5.66 -5.00 -2.66
N ALA A 90 -6.40 -3.96 -2.30
CA ALA A 90 -6.04 -3.11 -1.17
C ALA A 90 -6.06 -3.88 0.17
N GLU A 91 -7.01 -4.81 0.33
CA GLU A 91 -7.08 -5.69 1.51
C GLU A 91 -5.88 -6.63 1.56
N GLU A 92 -5.55 -7.26 0.43
CA GLU A 92 -4.38 -8.12 0.28
C GLU A 92 -3.08 -7.38 0.59
N ALA A 93 -2.92 -6.15 0.06
CA ALA A 93 -1.76 -5.31 0.36
C ALA A 93 -1.60 -5.03 1.86
N SER A 94 -2.72 -4.78 2.55
CA SER A 94 -2.72 -4.55 3.99
C SER A 94 -2.41 -5.82 4.78
N ASP A 95 -2.90 -6.98 4.36
CA ASP A 95 -2.60 -8.26 5.01
C ASP A 95 -1.10 -8.59 4.88
N ILE A 96 -0.49 -8.29 3.73
CA ILE A 96 0.95 -8.42 3.52
C ILE A 96 1.74 -7.49 4.46
N LEU A 97 1.31 -6.23 4.62
CA LEU A 97 1.95 -5.31 5.55
C LEU A 97 1.86 -5.77 7.00
N CYS A 98 0.70 -6.29 7.44
CA CYS A 98 0.55 -6.90 8.75
C CYS A 98 1.51 -8.08 8.94
N HIS A 99 1.64 -8.94 7.92
CA HIS A 99 2.56 -10.06 7.96
C HIS A 99 4.03 -9.62 8.07
N ILE A 100 4.41 -8.53 7.38
CA ILE A 100 5.74 -7.93 7.53
C ILE A 100 5.97 -7.44 8.96
N GLU A 101 4.98 -6.79 9.57
CA GLU A 101 5.08 -6.34 10.97
C GLU A 101 5.28 -7.52 11.93
N ASP A 102 4.57 -8.63 11.71
CA ASP A 102 4.72 -9.86 12.49
C ASP A 102 6.13 -10.44 12.33
N LEU A 103 6.65 -10.57 11.10
CA LEU A 103 8.00 -11.08 10.84
C LEU A 103 9.10 -10.22 11.49
N ILE A 104 8.93 -8.90 11.49
CA ILE A 104 9.83 -7.96 12.17
C ILE A 104 9.71 -8.12 13.70
N GLY A 105 8.50 -8.34 14.21
CA GLY A 105 8.22 -8.58 15.63
C GLY A 105 8.88 -9.87 16.13
N GLU A 106 8.64 -10.99 15.46
CA GLU A 106 9.24 -12.29 15.77
C GLU A 106 10.78 -12.24 15.75
N SER A 107 11.35 -11.51 14.79
CA SER A 107 12.80 -11.30 14.72
C SER A 107 13.33 -10.54 15.94
N LYS A 108 12.62 -9.49 16.39
CA LYS A 108 13.00 -8.71 17.58
C LYS A 108 12.87 -9.53 18.87
N GLU A 109 11.78 -10.29 19.03
CA GLU A 109 11.58 -11.16 20.19
C GLU A 109 12.66 -12.24 20.26
N MET A 110 13.04 -12.83 19.11
CA MET A 110 14.18 -13.74 19.04
C MET A 110 15.46 -13.08 19.56
N PHE A 111 15.79 -11.84 19.19
CA PHE A 111 17.00 -11.16 19.66
C PHE A 111 16.97 -10.78 21.14
N ASP A 112 15.80 -10.49 21.71
CA ASP A 112 15.64 -10.21 23.13
C ASP A 112 15.77 -11.50 23.99
N ASP A 113 15.34 -12.66 23.49
CA ASP A 113 15.41 -13.95 24.18
C ASP A 113 16.83 -14.58 24.21
N ILE A 114 17.75 -14.19 23.31
CA ILE A 114 19.14 -14.71 23.30
C ILE A 114 20.09 -13.98 24.27
N GLY A 115 19.58 -13.03 25.06
CA GLY A 115 20.26 -12.53 26.25
C GLY A 115 21.61 -11.85 26.01
N PHE A 116 21.58 -10.57 25.66
CA PHE A 116 22.61 -9.62 26.14
C PHE A 116 22.09 -8.94 27.40
N GLY A 117 22.00 -9.72 28.49
CA GLY A 117 21.74 -9.27 29.86
C GLY A 117 22.80 -9.78 30.80
#